data_AF-A0A091C0Z5-F1
#
_entry.id   AF-A0A091C0Z5-F1
#
_cell.length_a   1.000
_cell.length_b   1.000
_cell.length_c   1.000
_cell.angle_alpha   90.00
_cell.angle_beta   90.00
_cell.angle_gamma   90.00
#
_symmetry.space_group_name_H-M   'P 1'
#
loop_
_entity.id
_entity.type
_entity.pdbx_description
1 polymer ?
#
loop_
_entity_poly.entity_id
_entity_poly.type
_entity_poly.pdbx_seq_one_letter_code
_entity_poly.pdbx_strand_id
1 'polypeptide(L)'
;MQATGEVMAIDRTLEASLLKAVHSLNTPVNHIELTSLQEQTDEKLIQKIIYPQSDRLFSLAESLRRSYKIEELAEMTKIDLFFLDKIAQIVEMEEYLKKIMEI
;
A
#
# COMPACT_ATOMS: atom_id res chain seq x y z
N MET A 1 3.08 -22.22 0.49
CA MET A 1 3.82 -21.03 0.05
C MET A 1 3.77 -20.98 -1.47
N GLN A 2 3.33 -19.87 -2.07
CA GLN A 2 3.24 -19.68 -3.54
C GLN A 2 4.26 -18.65 -4.07
N ALA A 3 5.04 -18.00 -3.19
CA ALA A 3 6.08 -17.05 -3.59
C ALA A 3 7.22 -17.79 -4.32
N THR A 4 7.67 -17.23 -5.45
CA THR A 4 8.76 -17.76 -6.27
C THR A 4 10.12 -17.15 -5.93
N GLY A 5 10.14 -16.08 -5.13
CA GLY A 5 11.33 -15.39 -4.68
C GLY A 5 10.99 -14.28 -3.68
N GLU A 6 12.02 -13.60 -3.20
CA GLU A 6 11.93 -12.51 -2.24
C GLU A 6 12.92 -11.40 -2.59
N VAL A 7 12.66 -10.20 -2.06
CA VAL A 7 13.52 -9.03 -2.22
C VAL A 7 13.80 -8.44 -0.85
N MET A 8 14.97 -7.84 -0.68
CA MET A 8 15.37 -7.14 0.53
C MET A 8 15.80 -5.72 0.16
N ALA A 9 15.30 -4.73 0.91
CA ALA A 9 15.70 -3.33 0.77
C ALA A 9 16.15 -2.75 2.11
N ILE A 10 17.21 -1.95 2.09
CA ILE A 10 17.79 -1.34 3.28
C ILE A 10 17.68 0.18 3.14
N ASP A 11 17.14 0.85 4.17
CA ASP A 11 17.14 2.31 4.25
C ASP A 11 17.08 2.79 5.70
N ARG A 12 17.17 4.12 5.92
CA ARG A 12 17.13 4.74 7.27
C ARG A 12 15.72 4.99 7.77
N THR A 13 14.71 4.87 6.90
CA THR A 13 13.29 5.00 7.21
C THR A 13 12.52 3.81 6.64
N LEU A 14 11.40 3.46 7.26
CA LEU A 14 10.60 2.33 6.80
C LEU A 14 9.96 2.63 5.44
N GLU A 15 9.52 3.86 5.25
CA GLU A 15 8.85 4.37 4.07
C GLU A 15 9.77 4.25 2.84
N ALA A 16 11.02 4.70 2.97
CA ALA A 16 12.01 4.57 1.90
C ALA A 16 12.41 3.12 1.64
N SER A 17 12.61 2.31 2.70
CA SER A 17 12.91 0.88 2.55
C SER A 17 11.77 0.13 1.85
N LEU A 18 10.52 0.41 2.22
CA LEU A 18 9.33 -0.18 1.62
C LEU A 18 9.20 0.18 0.14
N LEU A 19 9.35 1.46 -0.22
CA LEU A 19 9.30 1.88 -1.63
C LEU A 19 10.42 1.25 -2.46
N LYS A 20 11.63 1.13 -1.92
CA LYS A 20 12.74 0.42 -2.57
C LYS A 20 12.44 -1.08 -2.74
N ALA A 21 11.83 -1.72 -1.74
CA ALA A 21 11.42 -3.12 -1.85
C ALA A 21 10.37 -3.31 -2.94
N VAL A 22 9.35 -2.45 -2.98
CA VAL A 22 8.30 -2.48 -4.02
C VAL A 22 8.89 -2.27 -5.42
N HIS A 23 9.78 -1.30 -5.59
CA HIS A 23 10.47 -1.08 -6.86
C HIS A 23 11.37 -2.25 -7.28
N SER A 24 11.88 -3.02 -6.31
CA SER A 24 12.71 -4.20 -6.58
C SER A 24 11.87 -5.44 -6.93
N LEU A 25 10.54 -5.38 -6.79
CA LEU A 25 9.67 -6.47 -7.22
C LEU A 25 9.79 -6.63 -8.74
N ASN A 26 9.80 -7.87 -9.22
CA ASN A 26 9.77 -8.18 -10.66
C ASN A 26 8.37 -7.97 -11.27
N THR A 27 7.69 -6.89 -10.87
CA THR A 27 6.35 -6.48 -11.28
C THR A 27 6.45 -5.05 -11.81
N PRO A 28 5.75 -4.67 -12.88
CA PRO A 28 5.84 -3.33 -13.47
C PRO A 28 5.10 -2.28 -12.63
N VAL A 29 5.49 -2.11 -11.37
CA VAL A 29 4.98 -1.12 -10.44
C VAL A 29 6.10 -0.17 -10.03
N ASN A 30 5.83 1.13 -10.07
CA ASN A 30 6.79 2.16 -9.68
C ASN A 30 6.52 2.75 -8.29
N HIS A 31 5.37 2.41 -7.70
CA HIS A 31 4.91 2.92 -6.41
C HIS A 31 4.03 1.88 -5.70
N ILE A 32 3.55 2.18 -4.49
CA ILE A 32 2.51 1.39 -3.81
C ILE A 32 1.12 1.64 -4.43
N GLU A 33 1.03 1.46 -5.73
CA GLU A 33 -0.17 1.68 -6.54
C GLU A 33 -0.34 0.55 -7.58
N LEU A 34 -1.58 0.11 -7.76
CA LEU A 34 -1.99 -0.76 -8.86
C LEU A 34 -3.23 -0.16 -9.50
N THR A 35 -3.14 0.25 -10.77
CA THR A 35 -4.25 0.87 -11.51
C THR A 35 -5.50 -0.02 -11.54
N SER A 36 -5.31 -1.35 -11.57
CA SER A 36 -6.42 -2.32 -11.56
C SER A 36 -7.27 -2.30 -10.28
N LEU A 37 -6.75 -1.71 -9.19
CA LEU A 37 -7.47 -1.55 -7.92
C LEU A 37 -8.32 -0.26 -7.88
N GLN A 38 -7.93 0.78 -8.62
CA GLN A 38 -8.67 2.05 -8.65
C GLN A 38 -10.12 1.86 -9.13
N GLU A 39 -10.33 0.97 -10.11
CA GLU A 39 -11.66 0.68 -10.66
C GLU A 39 -12.46 -0.36 -9.83
N GLN A 40 -11.88 -0.93 -8.76
CA GLN A 40 -12.60 -1.89 -7.93
C GLN A 40 -13.59 -1.20 -7.01
N THR A 41 -14.68 -1.91 -6.69
CA THR A 41 -15.62 -1.49 -5.65
C THR A 41 -14.99 -1.63 -4.27
N ASP A 42 -15.44 -0.81 -3.33
CA ASP A 42 -15.03 -0.87 -1.92
C ASP A 42 -15.23 -2.27 -1.33
N GLU A 43 -16.35 -2.93 -1.65
CA GLU A 43 -16.61 -4.31 -1.22
C GLU A 43 -15.49 -5.26 -1.66
N LYS A 44 -15.05 -5.20 -2.92
CA LYS A 44 -13.97 -6.06 -3.43
C LYS A 44 -12.62 -5.70 -2.81
N LEU A 45 -12.38 -4.41 -2.59
CA LEU A 45 -11.15 -3.93 -1.95
C LEU A 45 -11.04 -4.44 -0.51
N ILE A 46 -12.12 -4.34 0.26
CA ILE A 46 -12.22 -4.85 1.63
C ILE A 46 -12.05 -6.38 1.67
N GLN A 47 -12.64 -7.11 0.72
CA GLN A 47 -12.41 -8.55 0.61
C GLN A 47 -10.92 -8.89 0.42
N LYS A 48 -10.19 -8.15 -0.42
CA LYS A 48 -8.73 -8.33 -0.62
C LYS A 48 -7.91 -8.01 0.63
N ILE A 49 -8.40 -7.11 1.48
CA ILE A 49 -7.75 -6.71 2.73
C ILE A 49 -7.99 -7.74 3.84
N ILE A 50 -9.21 -8.24 3.98
CA ILE A 50 -9.60 -9.26 4.96
C ILE A 50 -8.98 -10.62 4.60
N TYR A 51 -9.06 -11.00 3.33
CA TYR A 51 -8.50 -12.25 2.81
C TYR A 51 -7.19 -11.97 2.08
N PRO A 52 -6.03 -12.07 2.77
CA PRO A 52 -4.75 -11.61 2.24
C PRO A 52 -4.38 -12.28 0.91
N GLN A 53 -4.19 -11.46 -0.12
CA GLN A 53 -3.67 -11.85 -1.43
C GLN A 53 -2.29 -11.22 -1.68
N SER A 54 -1.62 -11.58 -2.78
CA SER A 54 -0.31 -11.02 -3.14
C SER A 54 -0.32 -9.50 -3.34
N ASP A 55 -1.47 -8.92 -3.64
CA ASP A 55 -1.68 -7.48 -3.84
C ASP A 55 -2.23 -6.74 -2.62
N ARG A 56 -2.20 -7.36 -1.42
CA ARG A 56 -2.77 -6.78 -0.20
C ARG A 56 -2.14 -5.43 0.18
N LEU A 57 -0.82 -5.26 0.00
CA LEU A 57 -0.14 -3.99 0.26
C LEU A 57 -0.73 -2.85 -0.59
N PHE A 58 -0.96 -3.12 -1.87
CA PHE A 58 -1.55 -2.15 -2.80
C PHE A 58 -3.02 -1.88 -2.47
N SER A 59 -3.75 -2.91 -2.01
CA SER A 59 -5.15 -2.77 -1.57
C SER A 59 -5.28 -1.90 -0.32
N LEU A 60 -4.30 -1.99 0.61
CA LEU A 60 -4.23 -1.12 1.78
C LEU A 60 -3.94 0.33 1.38
N ALA A 61 -2.95 0.55 0.51
CA ALA A 61 -2.62 1.88 0.01
C ALA A 61 -3.82 2.52 -0.72
N GLU A 62 -4.52 1.77 -1.56
CA GLU A 62 -5.74 2.22 -2.23
C GLU A 62 -6.86 2.57 -1.24
N SER A 63 -7.01 1.80 -0.17
CA SER A 63 -8.01 2.10 0.87
C SER A 63 -7.67 3.40 1.61
N LEU A 64 -6.38 3.65 1.86
CA LEU A 64 -5.94 4.91 2.46
C LEU A 64 -6.20 6.09 1.52
N ARG A 65 -6.00 5.94 0.20
CA ARG A 65 -6.41 6.94 -0.80
C ARG A 65 -7.92 7.20 -0.77
N ARG A 66 -8.72 6.18 -0.48
CA ARG A 66 -10.18 6.27 -0.27
C ARG A 66 -10.59 6.74 1.12
N SER A 67 -9.66 7.30 1.90
CA SER A 67 -9.91 7.88 3.23
C SER A 67 -10.37 6.88 4.30
N TYR A 68 -10.07 5.58 4.13
CA TYR A 68 -10.25 4.61 5.22
C TYR A 68 -9.29 4.93 6.37
N LYS A 69 -9.74 4.71 7.61
CA LYS A 69 -8.92 4.98 8.78
C LYS A 69 -7.97 3.83 9.07
N ILE A 70 -6.77 4.16 9.54
CA ILE A 70 -5.77 3.13 9.91
C ILE A 70 -6.27 2.23 11.03
N GLU A 71 -7.14 2.71 11.93
CA GLU A 71 -7.74 1.92 13.00
C GLU A 71 -8.70 0.86 12.47
N GLU A 72 -9.53 1.21 11.49
CA GLU A 72 -10.46 0.28 10.83
C GLU A 72 -9.67 -0.79 10.07
N LEU A 73 -8.62 -0.37 9.34
CA LEU A 73 -7.72 -1.28 8.64
C LEU A 73 -6.98 -2.20 9.61
N ALA A 74 -6.51 -1.70 10.75
CA ALA A 74 -5.86 -2.50 11.79
C ALA A 74 -6.81 -3.55 12.36
N GLU A 75 -8.06 -3.19 12.63
CA GLU A 75 -9.07 -4.11 13.14
C GLU A 75 -9.34 -5.26 12.16
N MET A 76 -9.49 -4.96 10.87
CA MET A 76 -9.77 -5.95 9.83
C MET A 76 -8.55 -6.83 9.50
N THR A 77 -7.34 -6.28 9.58
CA THR A 77 -6.14 -6.94 9.05
C THR A 77 -5.22 -7.54 10.09
N LYS A 78 -5.33 -7.04 11.33
CA LYS A 78 -4.39 -7.26 12.44
C LYS A 78 -2.96 -6.76 12.15
N ILE A 79 -2.78 -5.91 11.14
CA ILE A 79 -1.52 -5.18 10.92
C ILE A 79 -1.43 -4.09 11.98
N ASP A 80 -0.26 -3.96 12.60
CA ASP A 80 -0.03 -2.95 13.62
C ASP A 80 -0.20 -1.53 13.08
N LEU A 81 -0.76 -0.65 13.90
CA LEU A 81 -0.98 0.76 13.55
C LEU A 81 0.32 1.45 13.10
N PHE A 82 1.46 1.08 13.68
CA PHE A 82 2.76 1.60 13.26
C PHE A 82 3.02 1.38 11.76
N PHE A 83 2.72 0.20 11.21
CA PHE A 83 2.96 -0.06 9.80
C PHE A 83 1.93 0.62 8.90
N LEU A 84 0.67 0.69 9.34
CA LEU A 84 -0.40 1.36 8.58
C LEU A 84 -0.18 2.87 8.53
N ASP A 85 0.25 3.49 9.63
CA ASP A 85 0.66 4.89 9.69
C ASP A 85 1.79 5.18 8.69
N LYS A 86 2.75 4.26 8.56
CA LYS A 86 3.86 4.42 7.60
C LYS A 86 3.42 4.34 6.14
N ILE A 87 2.43 3.51 5.83
CA ILE A 87 1.81 3.46 4.50
C ILE A 87 0.98 4.74 4.27
N ALA A 88 0.24 5.20 5.28
CA ALA A 88 -0.55 6.42 5.22
C ALA A 88 0.33 7.65 4.92
N GLN A 89 1.47 7.80 5.60
CA GLN A 89 2.42 8.88 5.34
C GLN A 89 2.93 8.91 3.89
N ILE A 90 3.11 7.74 3.25
CA ILE A 90 3.48 7.67 1.83
C ILE A 90 2.34 8.20 0.96
N VAL A 91 1.10 7.76 1.23
CA VAL A 91 -0.09 8.20 0.48
C VAL A 91 -0.35 9.70 0.69
N GLU A 92 -0.20 10.21 1.91
CA GLU A 92 -0.33 11.64 2.20
C GLU A 92 0.70 12.48 1.44
N MET A 93 1.94 12.01 1.35
CA MET A 93 2.98 12.67 0.58
C MET A 93 2.65 12.65 -0.92
N GLU A 94 2.15 11.53 -1.45
CA GLU A 94 1.68 11.43 -2.83
C GLU A 94 0.60 12.48 -3.14
N GLU A 95 -0.44 12.57 -2.31
CA GLU A 95 -1.54 13.53 -2.47
C GLU A 95 -1.08 14.99 -2.31
N TYR A 96 -0.16 15.24 -1.38
CA TYR A 96 0.47 16.56 -1.22
C TYR A 96 1.24 16.99 -2.48
N LEU A 97 2.01 16.08 -3.08
CA LEU A 97 2.76 16.36 -4.30
C LEU A 97 1.84 16.61 -5.51
N LYS A 98 0.79 15.79 -5.70
CA LYS A 98 -0.23 16.02 -6.75
C LYS A 98 -0.82 17.42 -6.68
N LYS A 99 -1.23 17.84 -5.47
CA LYS A 99 -1.80 19.17 -5.22
C LYS A 99 -0.86 20.31 -5.58
N ILE A 100 0.46 20.16 -5.34
CA ILE A 100 1.45 21.20 -5.65
C ILE A 100 1.81 21.23 -7.13
N MET A 101 1.82 20.06 -7.78
CA MET A 101 2.26 19.92 -9.16
C MET A 101 1.15 20.18 -10.20
N GLU A 102 -0.09 20.47 -9.76
CA GLU A 102 -1.27 20.63 -10.62
C GLU A 102 -1.57 19.41 -11.51
N ILE A 103 -1.25 18.21 -11.02
CA ILE A 103 -1.48 16.92 -11.71
C ILE A 103 -2.47 16.08 -10.91
#